data_AF-A0A7L2W164-F1
#
_entry.id   AF-A0A7L2W164-F1
#
_cell.length_a   1.000
_cell.length_b   1.000
_cell.length_c   1.000
_cell.angle_alpha   90.00
_cell.angle_beta   90.00
_cell.angle_gamma   90.00
#
_symmetry.space_group_name_H-M   'P 1'
#
loop_
_entity.id
_entity.type
_entity.pdbx_description
1 polymer ?
#
loop_
_entity_poly.entity_id
_entity_poly.type
_entity_poly.pdbx_seq_one_letter_code
_entity_poly.pdbx_strand_id
1 'polypeptide(L)'
;FTEPSPVLDLKVEYVGVTSVNVTWAVNDAASNSYTYRIEVVNGTSERNLTSSVNKTEITDLIPGIMYSFTVFAVANDSQTEGEGVSISLYTKPSSVHDLKAEYVGAEKVSLVWTVSDADPSSYTYRIEVVNGSSERNLTSNVTKAEITELIPGMLYKFAVFAVANDGQTEGEGVSTSLYTRPSPVHDLKVEYVGVTSVNLTWAVNDTASNSYTYRIEVVNGISERNLTLSITRAEITELIPGTMYSFTVFAVANDSQTEGEGVSTSLYTSKSEFL
;
A
#
# COMPACT_ATOMS: atom_id res chain seq x y z
N PHE A 1 -54.86 17.49 -6.99
CA PHE A 1 -54.67 16.38 -6.05
C PHE A 1 -54.30 16.97 -4.69
N THR A 2 -54.27 16.20 -3.60
CA THR A 2 -53.75 16.72 -2.32
C THR A 2 -52.23 16.70 -2.35
N GLU A 3 -51.60 17.69 -1.71
CA GLU A 3 -50.15 17.72 -1.53
C GLU A 3 -49.69 16.51 -0.72
N PRO A 4 -48.74 15.71 -1.22
CA PRO A 4 -48.13 14.62 -0.46
C PRO A 4 -47.43 15.12 0.81
N SER A 5 -47.47 14.34 1.88
CA SER A 5 -46.59 14.58 3.03
C SER A 5 -45.12 14.35 2.64
N PRO A 6 -44.16 14.99 3.34
CA PRO A 6 -42.75 14.66 3.16
C PRO A 6 -42.48 13.17 3.39
N VAL A 7 -41.49 12.64 2.68
CA VAL A 7 -41.03 11.26 2.91
C VAL A 7 -40.45 11.12 4.31
N LEU A 8 -40.45 9.92 4.86
CA LEU A 8 -39.97 9.61 6.20
C LEU A 8 -38.79 8.65 6.12
N ASP A 9 -38.00 8.59 7.20
CA ASP A 9 -36.90 7.63 7.36
C ASP A 9 -35.96 7.55 6.14
N LEU A 10 -35.65 8.70 5.51
CA LEU A 10 -34.69 8.76 4.41
C LEU A 10 -33.33 8.30 4.91
N LYS A 11 -32.84 7.20 4.36
CA LYS A 11 -31.60 6.55 4.76
C LYS A 11 -30.81 6.04 3.58
N VAL A 12 -29.51 5.92 3.79
CA VAL A 12 -28.56 5.39 2.82
C VAL A 12 -28.29 3.94 3.18
N GLU A 13 -28.58 3.04 2.25
CA GLU A 13 -28.34 1.60 2.40
C GLU A 13 -26.95 1.20 1.93
N TYR A 14 -26.40 1.93 0.95
CA TYR A 14 -25.10 1.65 0.37
C TYR A 14 -24.44 2.91 -0.17
N VAL A 15 -23.14 3.04 0.07
CA VAL A 15 -22.27 4.07 -0.50
C VAL A 15 -21.14 3.36 -1.26
N GLY A 16 -21.14 3.54 -2.58
CA GLY A 16 -20.12 3.07 -3.49
C GLY A 16 -19.21 4.18 -3.98
N VAL A 17 -18.39 3.84 -4.97
CA VAL A 17 -17.44 4.74 -5.63
C VAL A 17 -18.17 5.70 -6.58
N THR A 18 -19.09 5.17 -7.39
CA THR A 18 -19.87 5.95 -8.37
C THR A 18 -21.39 5.80 -8.20
N SER A 19 -21.84 5.12 -7.14
CA SER A 19 -23.27 4.97 -6.86
C SER A 19 -23.62 5.02 -5.38
N VAL A 20 -24.86 5.41 -5.10
CA VAL A 20 -25.44 5.44 -3.74
C VAL A 20 -26.86 4.88 -3.81
N ASN A 21 -27.20 4.01 -2.86
CA ASN A 21 -28.56 3.50 -2.72
C ASN A 21 -29.25 4.19 -1.54
N VAL A 22 -30.38 4.83 -1.82
CA VAL A 22 -31.20 5.49 -0.80
C VAL A 22 -32.59 4.88 -0.74
N THR A 23 -33.15 4.83 0.45
CA THR A 23 -34.51 4.32 0.72
C THR A 23 -35.25 5.26 1.65
N TRP A 24 -36.57 5.24 1.57
CA TRP A 24 -37.44 6.08 2.38
C TRP A 24 -38.77 5.37 2.64
N ALA A 25 -39.56 5.92 3.55
CA ALA A 25 -40.91 5.48 3.89
C ALA A 25 -41.92 6.59 3.55
N VAL A 26 -43.19 6.20 3.39
CA VAL A 26 -44.31 7.13 3.19
C VAL A 26 -45.50 6.59 3.96
N ASN A 27 -46.16 7.44 4.75
CA ASN A 27 -47.30 7.06 5.58
C ASN A 27 -48.65 7.60 5.05
N ASP A 28 -48.64 8.28 3.91
CA ASP A 28 -49.87 8.74 3.27
C ASP A 28 -50.73 7.56 2.80
N ALA A 29 -52.04 7.66 3.04
CA ALA A 29 -53.01 6.66 2.59
C ALA A 29 -53.02 6.48 1.05
N ALA A 30 -52.61 7.51 0.30
CA ALA A 30 -52.52 7.50 -1.16
C ALA A 30 -51.13 7.12 -1.71
N SER A 31 -50.17 6.73 -0.85
CA SER A 31 -48.76 6.48 -1.20
C SER A 31 -48.53 5.48 -2.33
N ASN A 32 -49.43 4.52 -2.52
CA ASN A 32 -49.36 3.54 -3.62
C ASN A 32 -49.46 4.17 -5.02
N SER A 33 -49.92 5.42 -5.12
CA SER A 33 -50.07 6.16 -6.37
C SER A 33 -48.97 7.21 -6.59
N TYR A 34 -48.03 7.33 -5.66
CA TYR A 34 -47.00 8.35 -5.73
C TYR A 34 -45.83 7.92 -6.61
N THR A 35 -45.21 8.91 -7.23
CA THR A 35 -43.86 8.83 -7.77
C THR A 35 -42.95 9.71 -6.93
N TYR A 36 -41.64 9.55 -7.08
CA TYR A 36 -40.66 10.29 -6.28
C TYR A 36 -39.69 10.99 -7.20
N ARG A 37 -39.51 12.30 -7.00
CA ARG A 37 -38.42 13.06 -7.60
C ARG A 37 -37.23 13.05 -6.64
N ILE A 38 -36.06 12.72 -7.16
CA ILE A 38 -34.81 12.72 -6.40
C ILE A 38 -33.90 13.76 -7.04
N GLU A 39 -33.66 14.83 -6.31
CA GLU A 39 -32.72 15.87 -6.68
C GLU A 39 -31.32 15.50 -6.15
N VAL A 40 -30.34 15.50 -7.06
CA VAL A 40 -28.96 15.13 -6.77
C VAL A 40 -28.09 16.35 -6.99
N VAL A 41 -27.52 16.89 -5.93
CA VAL A 41 -26.74 18.14 -5.93
C VAL A 41 -25.30 17.88 -5.53
N ASN A 42 -24.37 18.44 -6.31
CA ASN A 42 -22.95 18.54 -5.97
C ASN A 42 -22.43 19.92 -6.42
N GLY A 43 -22.24 20.82 -5.45
CA GLY A 43 -21.84 22.19 -5.72
C GLY A 43 -22.86 22.92 -6.60
N THR A 44 -22.47 23.22 -7.85
CA THR A 44 -23.34 23.86 -8.85
C THR A 44 -23.99 22.87 -9.82
N SER A 45 -23.60 21.60 -9.77
CA SER A 45 -24.20 20.55 -10.58
C SER A 45 -25.45 20.02 -9.90
N GLU A 46 -26.55 19.97 -10.66
CA GLU A 46 -27.84 19.47 -10.21
C GLU A 46 -28.44 18.58 -11.30
N ARG A 47 -29.06 17.47 -10.91
CA ARG A 47 -29.93 16.69 -11.79
C ARG A 47 -31.06 16.05 -11.01
N ASN A 48 -32.15 15.79 -11.73
CA ASN A 48 -33.33 15.12 -11.18
C ASN A 48 -33.44 13.69 -11.72
N LEU A 49 -33.82 12.77 -10.84
CA LEU A 49 -34.19 11.39 -11.15
C LEU A 49 -35.63 11.16 -10.70
N THR A 50 -36.26 10.12 -11.25
CA THR A 50 -37.61 9.72 -10.85
C THR A 50 -37.64 8.26 -10.47
N SER A 51 -38.33 7.91 -9.38
CA SER A 51 -38.58 6.52 -8.97
C SER A 51 -40.07 6.28 -8.76
N SER A 52 -40.55 5.08 -9.13
CA SER A 52 -41.92 4.63 -8.85
C SER A 52 -42.02 3.81 -7.55
N VAL A 53 -40.90 3.61 -6.87
CA VAL A 53 -40.81 2.85 -5.61
C VAL A 53 -40.06 3.67 -4.57
N ASN A 54 -40.15 3.27 -3.31
CA ASN A 54 -39.57 3.95 -2.16
C ASN A 54 -38.05 3.69 -1.96
N LYS A 55 -37.36 3.46 -3.07
CA LYS A 55 -35.92 3.25 -3.14
C LYS A 55 -35.39 3.68 -4.50
N THR A 56 -34.12 4.06 -4.55
CA THR A 56 -33.44 4.28 -5.83
C THR A 56 -31.94 4.05 -5.69
N GLU A 57 -31.33 3.60 -6.78
CA GLU A 57 -29.88 3.61 -6.97
C GLU A 57 -29.54 4.84 -7.83
N ILE A 58 -28.68 5.70 -7.31
CA ILE A 58 -28.18 6.88 -8.02
C ILE A 58 -26.78 6.54 -8.53
N THR A 59 -26.62 6.39 -9.84
CA THR A 59 -25.36 6.02 -10.54
C THR A 59 -24.63 7.24 -11.09
N ASP A 60 -23.48 7.05 -11.75
CA ASP A 60 -22.74 8.12 -12.43
C ASP A 60 -22.34 9.28 -11.51
N LEU A 61 -22.07 8.97 -10.24
CA LEU A 61 -21.53 9.90 -9.27
C LEU A 61 -20.00 9.95 -9.41
N ILE A 62 -19.44 11.12 -9.12
CA ILE A 62 -17.99 11.31 -9.05
C ILE A 62 -17.45 10.72 -7.74
N PRO A 63 -16.38 9.90 -7.76
CA PRO A 63 -15.75 9.36 -6.56
C PRO A 63 -15.24 10.43 -5.58
N GLY A 64 -15.32 10.13 -4.28
CA GLY A 64 -14.73 10.95 -3.22
C GLY A 64 -15.32 12.36 -3.05
N ILE A 65 -16.49 12.65 -3.61
CA ILE A 65 -17.14 13.97 -3.54
C ILE A 65 -18.42 13.92 -2.71
N MET A 66 -18.72 15.02 -2.03
CA MET A 66 -19.95 15.21 -1.29
C MET A 66 -21.14 15.45 -2.21
N TYR A 67 -22.21 14.69 -2.01
CA TYR A 67 -23.51 14.89 -2.66
C TYR A 67 -24.58 15.17 -1.61
N SER A 68 -25.56 15.98 -1.98
CA SER A 68 -26.85 16.10 -1.29
C SER A 68 -27.94 15.45 -2.14
N PHE A 69 -28.74 14.58 -1.53
CA PHE A 69 -29.84 13.88 -2.15
C PHE A 69 -31.14 14.32 -1.47
N THR A 70 -32.03 14.97 -2.22
CA THR A 70 -33.33 15.43 -1.72
C THR A 70 -34.45 14.65 -2.39
N VAL A 71 -35.31 14.01 -1.60
CA VAL A 71 -36.43 13.21 -2.12
C VAL A 71 -37.74 13.93 -1.88
N PHE A 72 -38.53 14.09 -2.94
CA PHE A 72 -39.85 14.69 -2.94
C PHE A 72 -40.90 13.65 -3.35
N ALA A 73 -42.00 13.57 -2.61
CA ALA A 73 -43.15 12.78 -3.01
C ALA A 73 -44.00 13.58 -4.01
N VAL A 74 -44.36 12.94 -5.12
CA VAL A 74 -45.15 13.54 -6.21
C VAL A 74 -46.44 12.75 -6.38
N ALA A 75 -47.57 13.44 -6.29
CA ALA A 75 -48.88 12.83 -6.46
C ALA A 75 -49.06 12.26 -7.88
N ASN A 76 -50.10 11.43 -8.08
CA ASN A 76 -50.36 10.76 -9.35
C ASN A 76 -50.66 11.69 -10.54
N ASP A 77 -50.88 12.99 -10.30
CA ASP A 77 -50.97 13.99 -11.38
C ASP A 77 -49.61 14.44 -11.93
N SER A 78 -48.51 13.94 -11.35
CA SER A 78 -47.13 14.29 -11.71
C SER A 78 -46.83 15.79 -11.62
N GLN A 79 -47.63 16.55 -10.86
CA GLN A 79 -47.50 18.00 -10.72
C GLN A 79 -47.48 18.44 -9.26
N THR A 80 -48.32 17.80 -8.41
CA THR A 80 -48.41 18.17 -7.00
C THR A 80 -47.27 17.50 -6.24
N GLU A 81 -46.29 18.30 -5.82
CA GLU A 81 -45.10 17.88 -5.09
C GLU A 81 -45.16 18.32 -3.62
N GLY A 82 -44.80 17.44 -2.70
CA GLY A 82 -44.68 17.74 -1.27
C GLY A 82 -43.30 18.26 -0.87
N GLU A 83 -43.11 18.51 0.42
CA GLU A 83 -41.82 18.97 0.97
C GLU A 83 -40.71 17.90 0.78
N GLY A 84 -39.52 18.37 0.40
CA GLY A 84 -38.35 17.51 0.18
C GLY A 84 -37.59 17.20 1.47
N VAL A 85 -37.07 15.98 1.57
CA VAL A 85 -36.19 15.56 2.67
C VAL A 85 -34.81 15.25 2.14
N SER A 86 -33.77 15.79 2.77
CA SER A 86 -32.38 15.72 2.29
C SER A 86 -31.49 14.85 3.16
N ILE A 87 -30.53 14.17 2.54
CA ILE A 87 -29.38 13.52 3.18
C ILE A 87 -28.11 13.86 2.40
N SER A 88 -26.99 14.06 3.09
CA SER A 88 -25.71 14.40 2.45
C SER A 88 -24.59 13.47 2.92
N LEU A 89 -23.72 13.07 1.98
CA LEU A 89 -22.60 12.16 2.23
C LEU A 89 -21.54 12.26 1.13
N TYR A 90 -20.35 11.74 1.42
CA TYR A 90 -19.29 11.55 0.43
C TYR A 90 -19.42 10.18 -0.24
N THR A 91 -19.29 10.13 -1.56
CA THR A 91 -19.02 8.88 -2.28
C THR A 91 -17.63 8.35 -1.86
N LYS A 92 -17.41 7.05 -1.98
CA LYS A 92 -16.09 6.48 -1.72
C LYS A 92 -15.09 6.95 -2.78
N PRO A 93 -13.86 7.34 -2.42
CA PRO A 93 -12.78 7.51 -3.39
C PRO A 93 -12.54 6.23 -4.18
N SER A 94 -12.05 6.33 -5.41
CA SER A 94 -11.54 5.15 -6.11
C SER A 94 -10.29 4.60 -5.40
N SER A 95 -10.07 3.29 -5.54
CA SER A 95 -8.83 2.65 -5.10
C SER A 95 -7.62 3.29 -5.80
N VAL A 96 -6.49 3.36 -5.11
CA VAL A 96 -5.22 3.67 -5.77
C VAL A 96 -4.83 2.57 -6.75
N HIS A 97 -3.92 2.85 -7.68
CA HIS A 97 -3.39 1.87 -8.63
C HIS A 97 -1.86 1.87 -8.61
N ASP A 98 -1.28 0.84 -9.25
CA ASP A 98 0.16 0.71 -9.46
C ASP A 98 1.01 0.89 -8.18
N LEU A 99 0.48 0.48 -7.03
CA LEU A 99 1.18 0.57 -5.75
C LEU A 99 2.46 -0.27 -5.81
N LYS A 100 3.61 0.40 -5.69
CA LYS A 100 4.92 -0.22 -5.75
C LYS A 100 5.92 0.49 -4.84
N ALA A 101 6.96 -0.22 -4.45
CA ALA A 101 8.12 0.37 -3.80
C ALA A 101 9.07 0.94 -4.86
N GLU A 102 9.35 2.24 -4.75
CA GLU A 102 10.38 2.92 -5.53
C GLU A 102 11.77 2.69 -4.90
N TYR A 103 11.82 2.60 -3.57
CA TYR A 103 13.03 2.33 -2.81
C TYR A 103 12.75 1.37 -1.67
N VAL A 104 13.67 0.42 -1.46
CA VAL A 104 13.65 -0.51 -0.32
C VAL A 104 15.03 -0.47 0.32
N GLY A 105 15.12 0.07 1.52
CA GLY A 105 16.32 0.07 2.36
C GLY A 105 16.17 -0.82 3.59
N ALA A 106 17.13 -0.73 4.51
CA ALA A 106 17.11 -1.51 5.74
C ALA A 106 16.07 -1.00 6.75
N GLU A 107 16.00 0.33 6.92
CA GLU A 107 15.11 0.95 7.92
C GLU A 107 14.04 1.85 7.29
N LYS A 108 13.98 1.90 5.95
CA LYS A 108 13.01 2.73 5.24
C LYS A 108 12.59 2.16 3.89
N VAL A 109 11.35 2.46 3.51
CA VAL A 109 10.74 2.11 2.22
C VAL A 109 10.04 3.34 1.66
N SER A 110 10.21 3.59 0.37
CA SER A 110 9.47 4.64 -0.35
C SER A 110 8.45 3.99 -1.27
N LEU A 111 7.17 4.28 -1.05
CA LEU A 111 6.06 3.80 -1.86
C LEU A 111 5.56 4.89 -2.79
N VAL A 112 5.14 4.48 -3.98
CA VAL A 112 4.47 5.32 -4.98
C VAL A 112 3.24 4.60 -5.52
N TRP A 113 2.23 5.37 -5.87
CA TRP A 113 0.98 4.88 -6.46
C TRP A 113 0.39 5.92 -7.42
N THR A 114 -0.67 5.55 -8.11
CA THR A 114 -1.42 6.41 -9.05
C THR A 114 -2.90 6.46 -8.67
N VAL A 115 -3.61 7.48 -9.15
CA VAL A 115 -5.06 7.65 -8.99
C VAL A 115 -5.65 8.06 -10.32
N SER A 116 -6.74 7.42 -10.73
CA SER A 116 -7.37 7.62 -12.05
C SER A 116 -8.54 8.61 -12.03
N ASP A 117 -8.92 9.10 -10.85
CA ASP A 117 -10.05 10.00 -10.69
C ASP A 117 -9.78 11.37 -11.33
N ALA A 118 -10.86 12.01 -11.80
CA ALA A 118 -10.78 13.28 -12.51
C ALA A 118 -10.27 14.45 -11.64
N ASP A 119 -10.46 14.37 -10.32
CA ASP A 119 -9.93 15.35 -9.36
C ASP A 119 -9.21 14.67 -8.19
N PRO A 120 -7.99 14.15 -8.42
CA PRO A 120 -7.21 13.45 -7.40
C PRO A 120 -6.63 14.42 -6.35
N SER A 121 -6.76 15.74 -6.56
CA SER A 121 -6.24 16.75 -5.63
C SER A 121 -7.06 16.88 -4.35
N SER A 122 -8.27 16.32 -4.35
CA SER A 122 -9.20 16.30 -3.22
C SER A 122 -8.92 15.21 -2.18
N TYR A 123 -7.98 14.31 -2.44
CA TYR A 123 -7.74 13.14 -1.59
C TYR A 123 -6.53 13.31 -0.68
N THR A 124 -6.66 12.71 0.50
CA THR A 124 -5.51 12.31 1.32
C THR A 124 -5.39 10.78 1.27
N TYR A 125 -4.25 10.25 1.71
CA TYR A 125 -3.98 8.82 1.66
C TYR A 125 -3.61 8.31 3.05
N ARG A 126 -4.28 7.27 3.52
CA ARG A 126 -3.87 6.51 4.70
C ARG A 126 -3.00 5.35 4.26
N ILE A 127 -1.82 5.24 4.87
CA ILE A 127 -0.87 4.14 4.63
C ILE A 127 -0.80 3.31 5.90
N GLU A 128 -1.33 2.10 5.83
CA GLU A 128 -1.26 1.10 6.89
C GLU A 128 0.02 0.28 6.71
N VAL A 129 0.78 0.14 7.79
CA VAL A 129 2.06 -0.58 7.83
C VAL A 129 1.96 -1.69 8.86
N VAL A 130 2.03 -2.94 8.39
CA VAL A 130 1.86 -4.13 9.23
C VAL A 130 3.12 -4.99 9.21
N ASN A 131 3.59 -5.38 10.40
CA ASN A 131 4.64 -6.37 10.61
C ASN A 131 4.24 -7.30 11.75
N GLY A 132 3.79 -8.51 11.41
CA GLY A 132 3.22 -9.44 12.40
C GLY A 132 1.99 -8.86 13.08
N SER A 133 2.08 -8.65 14.41
CA SER A 133 1.02 -8.01 15.20
C SER A 133 1.22 -6.51 15.40
N SER A 134 2.30 -5.92 14.89
CA SER A 134 2.52 -4.48 14.93
C SER A 134 1.84 -3.82 13.74
N GLU A 135 1.07 -2.79 14.01
CA GLU A 135 0.35 -2.00 13.01
C GLU A 135 0.48 -0.52 13.34
N ARG A 136 0.70 0.31 12.32
CA ARG A 136 0.59 1.76 12.43
C ARG A 136 0.10 2.38 11.12
N ASN A 137 -0.49 3.56 11.24
CA ASN A 137 -0.97 4.35 10.11
C ASN A 137 -0.11 5.61 9.92
N LEU A 138 0.13 5.94 8.65
CA LEU A 138 0.68 7.23 8.21
C LEU A 138 -0.32 7.91 7.28
N THR A 139 -0.16 9.22 7.08
CA THR A 139 -0.97 9.98 6.14
C THR A 139 -0.07 10.68 5.12
N SER A 140 -0.49 10.72 3.87
CA SER A 140 0.15 11.51 2.81
C SER A 140 -0.88 12.32 2.04
N ASN A 141 -0.50 13.52 1.62
CA ASN A 141 -1.32 14.39 0.76
C ASN A 141 -0.95 14.28 -0.72
N VAL A 142 -0.02 13.38 -1.03
CA VAL A 142 0.49 13.13 -2.39
C VAL A 142 0.54 11.62 -2.64
N THR A 143 0.68 11.21 -3.89
CA THR A 143 0.68 9.80 -4.28
C THR A 143 2.01 9.07 -4.03
N LYS A 144 2.66 9.41 -2.93
CA LYS A 144 3.90 8.81 -2.45
C LYS A 144 4.02 8.93 -0.94
N ALA A 145 4.74 8.02 -0.31
CA ALA A 145 5.08 8.07 1.11
C ALA A 145 6.46 7.47 1.36
N GLU A 146 7.24 8.10 2.25
CA GLU A 146 8.43 7.48 2.85
C GLU A 146 8.04 6.94 4.24
N ILE A 147 8.28 5.66 4.45
CA ILE A 147 8.04 4.97 5.72
C ILE A 147 9.40 4.67 6.33
N THR A 148 9.69 5.24 7.49
CA THR A 148 10.97 5.12 8.23
C THR A 148 10.82 4.21 9.45
N GLU A 149 11.87 4.00 10.24
CA GLU A 149 11.82 3.20 11.49
C GLU A 149 11.35 1.76 11.26
N LEU A 150 11.67 1.20 10.09
CA LEU A 150 11.45 -0.20 9.80
C LEU A 150 12.60 -1.04 10.37
N ILE A 151 12.33 -2.31 10.65
CA ILE A 151 13.33 -3.23 11.16
C ILE A 151 14.01 -3.93 9.96
N PRO A 152 15.35 -3.97 9.89
CA PRO A 152 16.08 -4.64 8.81
C PRO A 152 15.73 -6.12 8.63
N GLY A 153 15.66 -6.56 7.36
CA GLY A 153 15.38 -7.94 6.95
C GLY A 153 14.03 -8.52 7.40
N MET A 154 13.04 -7.69 7.70
CA MET A 154 11.70 -8.13 8.10
C MET A 154 10.68 -7.92 6.97
N LEU A 155 9.68 -8.81 6.91
CA LEU A 155 8.55 -8.70 5.99
C LEU A 155 7.54 -7.67 6.48
N TYR A 156 7.21 -6.71 5.64
CA TYR A 156 6.14 -5.75 5.88
C TYR A 156 5.04 -5.90 4.84
N LYS A 157 3.79 -5.73 5.27
CA LYS A 157 2.65 -5.48 4.39
C LYS A 157 2.28 -4.01 4.49
N PHE A 158 2.18 -3.36 3.35
CA PHE A 158 1.77 -1.97 3.21
C PHE A 158 0.42 -1.94 2.51
N ALA A 159 -0.57 -1.21 3.04
CA ALA A 159 -1.84 -0.97 2.36
C ALA A 159 -2.11 0.53 2.26
N VAL A 160 -2.53 1.00 1.09
CA VAL A 160 -2.83 2.41 0.83
C VAL A 160 -4.31 2.57 0.52
N PHE A 161 -4.96 3.48 1.24
CA PHE A 161 -6.37 3.82 1.10
C PHE A 161 -6.47 5.30 0.69
N ALA A 162 -7.22 5.59 -0.36
CA ALA A 162 -7.62 6.96 -0.66
C ALA A 162 -8.74 7.39 0.31
N VAL A 163 -8.63 8.59 0.84
CA VAL A 163 -9.52 9.16 1.85
C VAL A 163 -10.08 10.46 1.29
N ALA A 164 -11.41 10.59 1.32
CA ALA A 164 -12.09 11.80 0.88
C ALA A 164 -11.75 12.99 1.79
N ASN A 165 -12.14 14.20 1.35
CA ASN A 165 -11.80 15.44 2.05
C ASN A 165 -12.44 15.58 3.46
N ASP A 166 -13.39 14.71 3.81
CA ASP A 166 -13.92 14.61 5.18
C ASP A 166 -12.96 13.91 6.18
N GLY A 167 -11.87 13.32 5.68
CA GLY A 167 -10.88 12.60 6.45
C GLY A 167 -11.37 11.27 7.03
N GLN A 168 -12.53 10.77 6.59
CA GLN A 168 -13.18 9.59 7.16
C GLN A 168 -13.65 8.59 6.11
N THR A 169 -14.11 9.06 4.95
CA THR A 169 -14.64 8.19 3.90
C THR A 169 -13.50 7.59 3.09
N GLU A 170 -13.26 6.30 3.28
CA GLU A 170 -12.18 5.56 2.61
C GLU A 170 -12.67 4.75 1.41
N GLY A 171 -11.84 4.74 0.37
CA GLY A 171 -11.95 3.81 -0.75
C GLY A 171 -11.43 2.41 -0.38
N GLU A 172 -11.42 1.52 -1.37
CA GLU A 172 -10.81 0.21 -1.21
C GLU A 172 -9.28 0.32 -1.10
N GLY A 173 -8.70 -0.41 -0.14
CA GLY A 173 -7.26 -0.43 0.09
C GLY A 173 -6.53 -1.36 -0.87
N VAL A 174 -5.42 -0.88 -1.42
CA VAL A 174 -4.50 -1.70 -2.23
C VAL A 174 -3.26 -2.01 -1.44
N SER A 175 -2.82 -3.28 -1.45
CA SER A 175 -1.69 -3.72 -0.63
C SER A 175 -0.54 -4.33 -1.42
N THR A 176 0.67 -4.15 -0.91
CA THR A 176 1.90 -4.81 -1.36
C THR A 176 2.69 -5.31 -0.16
N SER A 177 3.50 -6.36 -0.34
CA SER A 177 4.34 -6.91 0.73
C SER A 177 5.77 -7.09 0.24
N LEU A 178 6.73 -6.75 1.08
CA LEU A 178 8.16 -6.88 0.76
C LEU A 178 9.00 -6.99 2.03
N TYR A 179 10.19 -7.56 1.89
CA TYR A 179 11.20 -7.53 2.94
C TYR A 179 11.98 -6.21 2.88
N THR A 180 12.26 -5.61 4.04
CA THR A 180 13.31 -4.61 4.14
C THR A 180 14.67 -5.27 3.89
N ARG A 181 15.65 -4.48 3.45
CA ARG A 181 17.01 -5.00 3.28
C ARG A 181 17.61 -5.35 4.65
N PRO A 182 18.40 -6.43 4.76
CA PRO A 182 19.32 -6.58 5.89
C PRO A 182 20.26 -5.40 6.01
N SER A 183 20.71 -5.09 7.22
CA SER A 183 21.85 -4.21 7.43
C SER A 183 23.12 -4.85 6.85
N PRO A 184 24.12 -4.04 6.45
CA PRO A 184 25.41 -4.57 6.07
C PRO A 184 26.01 -5.42 7.21
N VAL A 185 26.71 -6.50 6.87
CA VAL A 185 27.52 -7.22 7.86
C VAL A 185 28.58 -6.28 8.43
N HIS A 186 29.04 -6.50 9.65
CA HIS A 186 30.12 -5.72 10.24
C HIS A 186 31.22 -6.64 10.76
N ASP A 187 32.34 -6.04 11.18
CA ASP A 187 33.51 -6.78 11.67
C ASP A 187 33.98 -7.90 10.72
N LEU A 188 33.92 -7.65 9.40
CA LEU A 188 34.44 -8.57 8.40
C LEU A 188 35.96 -8.74 8.58
N LYS A 189 36.38 -9.94 8.98
CA LYS A 189 37.77 -10.27 9.30
C LYS A 189 38.25 -11.45 8.48
N VAL A 190 39.54 -11.40 8.20
CA VAL A 190 40.28 -12.51 7.61
C VAL A 190 41.00 -13.22 8.76
N GLU A 191 40.53 -14.42 9.10
CA GLU A 191 41.10 -15.21 10.20
C GLU A 191 42.31 -16.02 9.73
N TYR A 192 42.33 -16.43 8.46
CA TYR A 192 43.38 -17.25 7.89
C TYR A 192 43.57 -16.97 6.40
N VAL A 193 44.84 -16.93 5.97
CA VAL A 193 45.25 -16.83 4.57
C VAL A 193 46.19 -17.99 4.23
N GLY A 194 45.64 -18.97 3.53
CA GLY A 194 46.37 -20.11 3.00
C GLY A 194 46.89 -19.89 1.59
N VAL A 195 47.53 -20.92 1.06
CA VAL A 195 48.03 -20.96 -0.32
C VAL A 195 46.87 -21.04 -1.33
N THR A 196 45.82 -21.80 -1.00
CA THR A 196 44.64 -22.03 -1.86
C THR A 196 43.31 -21.82 -1.13
N SER A 197 43.34 -21.27 0.09
CA SER A 197 42.13 -21.02 0.87
C SER A 197 42.21 -19.77 1.73
N VAL A 198 41.06 -19.20 2.07
CA VAL A 198 40.91 -18.05 2.97
C VAL A 198 39.74 -18.29 3.91
N ASN A 199 39.90 -18.00 5.20
CA ASN A 199 38.80 -18.05 6.17
C ASN A 199 38.35 -16.65 6.53
N LEU A 200 37.04 -16.41 6.43
CA LEU A 200 36.39 -15.15 6.77
C LEU A 200 35.43 -15.34 7.93
N THR A 201 35.31 -14.31 8.77
CA THR A 201 34.28 -14.16 9.81
C THR A 201 33.65 -12.78 9.71
N TRP A 202 32.40 -12.67 10.10
CA TRP A 202 31.67 -11.39 10.18
C TRP A 202 30.61 -11.45 11.27
N ALA A 203 29.96 -10.32 11.56
CA ALA A 203 28.89 -10.20 12.54
C ALA A 203 27.68 -9.46 11.94
N VAL A 204 26.50 -9.68 12.54
CA VAL A 204 25.24 -9.02 12.18
C VAL A 204 24.48 -8.70 13.46
N ASN A 205 23.96 -7.48 13.58
CA ASN A 205 23.23 -7.02 14.77
C ASN A 205 21.71 -6.93 14.55
N ASP A 206 21.24 -7.26 13.35
CA ASP A 206 19.82 -7.26 13.04
C ASP A 206 19.07 -8.29 13.89
N THR A 207 17.89 -7.89 14.36
CA THR A 207 17.01 -8.76 15.14
C THR A 207 16.52 -9.96 14.34
N ALA A 208 16.43 -9.84 13.01
CA ALA A 208 16.02 -10.91 12.10
C ALA A 208 17.19 -11.81 11.62
N SER A 209 18.42 -11.56 12.07
CA SER A 209 19.65 -12.21 11.58
C SER A 209 19.67 -13.75 11.65
N ASN A 210 18.90 -14.34 12.58
CA ASN A 210 18.76 -15.80 12.68
C ASN A 210 18.13 -16.46 11.43
N SER A 211 17.42 -15.67 10.62
CA SER A 211 16.78 -16.13 9.38
C SER A 211 17.59 -15.81 8.12
N TYR A 212 18.75 -15.15 8.26
CA TYR A 212 19.52 -14.70 7.12
C TYR A 212 20.34 -15.83 6.51
N THR A 213 20.57 -15.68 5.21
CA THR A 213 21.69 -16.33 4.53
C THR A 213 22.70 -15.26 4.10
N TYR A 214 23.89 -15.69 3.72
CA TYR A 214 25.00 -14.82 3.36
C TYR A 214 25.51 -15.22 2.00
N ARG A 215 25.46 -14.29 1.04
CA ARG A 215 26.11 -14.44 -0.26
C ARG A 215 27.52 -13.85 -0.18
N ILE A 216 28.50 -14.61 -0.60
CA ILE A 216 29.90 -14.20 -0.66
C ILE A 216 30.34 -14.20 -2.11
N GLU A 217 30.63 -13.02 -2.62
CA GLU A 217 31.18 -12.82 -3.95
C GLU A 217 32.71 -12.87 -3.86
N VAL A 218 33.33 -13.68 -4.72
CA VAL A 218 34.78 -13.91 -4.74
C VAL A 218 35.31 -13.55 -6.12
N VAL A 219 36.17 -12.53 -6.19
CA VAL A 219 36.67 -11.95 -7.44
C VAL A 219 38.19 -11.86 -7.44
N ASN A 220 38.86 -12.27 -8.53
CA ASN A 220 40.32 -12.12 -8.73
C ASN A 220 40.72 -11.38 -10.02
N GLY A 221 39.80 -10.60 -10.57
CA GLY A 221 39.99 -9.84 -11.82
C GLY A 221 39.80 -10.65 -13.11
N ILE A 222 39.79 -11.98 -13.04
CA ILE A 222 39.60 -12.88 -14.20
C ILE A 222 38.38 -13.80 -14.01
N SER A 223 38.07 -14.14 -12.76
CA SER A 223 36.94 -14.99 -12.38
C SER A 223 36.13 -14.36 -11.27
N GLU A 224 34.84 -14.65 -11.28
CA GLU A 224 33.86 -14.28 -10.26
C GLU A 224 33.04 -15.54 -9.93
N ARG A 225 32.81 -15.78 -8.64
CA ARG A 225 31.89 -16.82 -8.19
C ARG A 225 31.20 -16.41 -6.88
N ASN A 226 30.01 -16.96 -6.65
CA ASN A 226 29.23 -16.72 -5.45
C ASN A 226 29.15 -17.99 -4.58
N LEU A 227 29.20 -17.82 -3.27
CA LEU A 227 28.93 -18.85 -2.27
C LEU A 227 27.75 -18.40 -1.41
N THR A 228 26.90 -19.32 -0.98
CA THR A 228 25.78 -19.02 -0.08
C THR A 228 25.88 -19.86 1.19
N LEU A 229 25.82 -19.22 2.36
CA LEU A 229 25.95 -19.87 3.67
C LEU A 229 24.88 -19.36 4.65
N SER A 230 24.57 -20.15 5.68
CA SER A 230 23.61 -19.76 6.75
C SER A 230 24.29 -19.42 8.08
N ILE A 231 25.63 -19.27 8.06
CA ILE A 231 26.44 -18.98 9.24
C ILE A 231 27.38 -17.82 8.94
N THR A 232 27.85 -17.14 9.98
CA THR A 232 28.68 -15.92 9.86
C THR A 232 30.18 -16.19 9.72
N ARG A 233 30.53 -17.31 9.08
CA ARG A 233 31.91 -17.69 8.76
C ARG A 233 31.96 -18.48 7.48
N ALA A 234 33.06 -18.36 6.74
CA ALA A 234 33.28 -19.09 5.51
C ALA A 234 34.73 -19.57 5.41
N GLU A 235 34.90 -20.80 4.94
CA GLU A 235 36.16 -21.26 4.36
C GLU A 235 36.00 -21.24 2.84
N ILE A 236 36.82 -20.45 2.18
CA ILE A 236 36.79 -20.26 0.73
C ILE A 236 38.00 -20.99 0.16
N THR A 237 37.78 -22.08 -0.56
CA THR A 237 38.82 -22.96 -1.12
C THR A 237 39.04 -22.71 -2.60
N GLU A 238 39.88 -23.53 -3.26
CA GLU A 238 40.11 -23.46 -4.71
C GLU A 238 40.54 -22.06 -5.19
N LEU A 239 41.41 -21.41 -4.40
CA LEU A 239 42.02 -20.14 -4.77
C LEU A 239 43.39 -20.38 -5.42
N ILE A 240 43.73 -19.52 -6.37
CA ILE A 240 45.03 -19.52 -7.03
C ILE A 240 46.09 -18.93 -6.07
N PRO A 241 47.26 -19.57 -5.86
CA PRO A 241 48.33 -19.05 -5.02
C PRO A 241 48.88 -17.70 -5.48
N GLY A 242 49.33 -16.86 -4.53
CA GLY A 242 49.93 -15.55 -4.81
C GLY A 242 49.04 -14.56 -5.57
N THR A 243 47.72 -14.77 -5.59
CA THR A 243 46.76 -14.01 -6.41
C THR A 243 45.91 -13.11 -5.52
N MET A 244 45.64 -11.89 -5.99
CA MET A 244 44.77 -10.95 -5.28
C MET A 244 43.30 -11.34 -5.45
N TYR A 245 42.58 -11.44 -4.34
CA TYR A 245 41.14 -11.63 -4.31
C TYR A 245 40.45 -10.47 -3.59
N SER A 246 39.26 -10.11 -4.06
CA SER A 246 38.26 -9.34 -3.33
C SER A 246 37.15 -10.29 -2.89
N PHE A 247 36.74 -10.18 -1.64
CA PHE A 247 35.66 -10.93 -1.03
C PHE A 247 34.60 -9.95 -0.54
N THR A 248 33.38 -10.05 -1.06
CA THR A 248 32.27 -9.18 -0.65
C THR A 248 31.15 -10.02 -0.06
N VAL A 249 30.79 -9.72 1.18
CA VAL A 249 29.75 -10.45 1.93
C VAL A 249 28.47 -9.62 1.97
N PHE A 250 27.37 -10.21 1.52
CA PHE A 250 26.02 -9.65 1.54
C PHE A 250 25.16 -10.47 2.49
N ALA A 251 24.44 -9.80 3.40
CA ALA A 251 23.36 -10.44 4.15
C ALA A 251 22.10 -10.50 3.26
N VAL A 252 21.41 -11.63 3.28
CA VAL A 252 20.21 -11.90 2.48
C VAL A 252 19.07 -12.27 3.42
N ALA A 253 17.93 -11.59 3.27
CA ALA A 253 16.76 -11.84 4.09
C ALA A 253 16.18 -13.24 3.89
N ASN A 254 15.18 -13.61 4.70
CA ASN A 254 14.58 -14.94 4.71
C ASN A 254 13.91 -15.35 3.37
N ASP A 255 13.58 -14.39 2.51
CA ASP A 255 13.07 -14.66 1.16
C ASP A 255 14.16 -15.16 0.19
N SER A 256 15.42 -15.19 0.62
CA SER A 256 16.60 -15.56 -0.20
C SER A 256 16.77 -14.70 -1.44
N GLN A 257 16.18 -13.50 -1.47
CA GLN A 257 16.21 -12.58 -2.62
C GLN A 257 16.58 -11.16 -2.21
N THR A 258 16.11 -10.69 -1.07
CA THR A 258 16.34 -9.31 -0.63
C THR A 258 17.70 -9.18 0.03
N GLU A 259 18.65 -8.59 -0.69
CA GLU A 259 20.04 -8.41 -0.24
C GLU A 259 20.29 -7.03 0.37
N GLY A 260 21.09 -7.01 1.44
CA GLY A 260 21.66 -5.81 2.03
C GLY A 260 22.83 -5.25 1.23
N GLU A 261 23.47 -4.20 1.74
CA GLU A 261 24.71 -3.71 1.14
C GLU A 261 25.88 -4.67 1.44
N GLY A 262 26.75 -4.86 0.45
CA GLY A 262 27.91 -5.74 0.57
C GLY A 262 29.08 -5.08 1.28
N VAL A 263 29.75 -5.82 2.15
CA VAL A 263 31.00 -5.39 2.80
C VAL A 263 32.17 -6.18 2.26
N SER A 264 33.24 -5.47 1.88
CA SER A 264 34.35 -6.03 1.12
C SER A 264 35.66 -6.04 1.89
N THR A 265 36.49 -7.05 1.63
CA THR A 265 37.91 -7.09 1.99
C THR A 265 38.73 -7.64 0.83
N SER A 266 40.01 -7.26 0.72
CA SER A 266 40.88 -7.74 -0.35
C SER A 266 42.26 -8.10 0.15
N LEU A 267 42.81 -9.20 -0.36
CA LEU A 267 44.10 -9.74 0.05
C LEU A 267 44.73 -10.64 -1.02
N TYR A 268 46.03 -10.89 -0.89
CA TYR A 268 46.72 -11.91 -1.68
C TYR A 268 46.69 -13.24 -0.95
N THR A 269 46.40 -14.33 -1.67
CA THR A 269 46.68 -15.68 -1.17
C THR A 269 48.18 -15.86 -0.94
N SER A 270 48.53 -16.75 -0.02
CA SER A 270 49.93 -17.10 0.22
C SER A 270 50.56 -17.67 -1.05
N LYS A 271 51.83 -17.35 -1.31
CA LYS A 271 52.55 -17.91 -2.45
C LYS A 271 52.76 -19.41 -2.24
N SER A 272 52.79 -20.17 -3.32
CA SER A 272 53.22 -21.56 -3.26
C SER A 272 54.74 -21.57 -3.06
N GLU A 273 55.19 -22.13 -1.94
CA GLU A 273 56.60 -22.48 -1.74
C GLU A 273 56.86 -23.77 -2.51
N PHE A 274 57.35 -23.65 -3.74
CA PHE A 274 58.12 -24.73 -4.35
C PHE A 274 59.57 -24.58 -3.88
N LEU A 275 60.05 -25.57 -3.11
CA LEU A 275 61.46 -25.84 -2.83
C LEU A 275 62.24 -26.06 -4.13
#